data_AF-A0A1A8KZR2-F1
#
_entry.id   AF-A0A1A8KZR2-F1
#
_cell.length_a   1.000
_cell.length_b   1.000
_cell.length_c   1.000
_cell.angle_alpha   90.00
_cell.angle_beta   90.00
_cell.angle_gamma   90.00
#
_symmetry.space_group_name_H-M   'P 1'
#
loop_
_entity.id
_entity.type
_entity.pdbx_description
1 polymer ?
#
loop_
_entity_poly.entity_id
_entity_poly.type
_entity_poly.pdbx_seq_one_letter_code
_entity_poly.pdbx_strand_id
1 'polypeptide(L)'
;KIIDEKLFNDLNAGKVTVSEVSEMNSVRKYLEGTNSIAGVYIQSTKETLSVYEAKSRGLLTPGTSLVLLEAQAATGFVIDPVKNKKLSVEEAVNKGVVGKEWKEKLLSAERAVTGYKDPYTGNTISLFQALQKDLIVKDHGIRLLEAQIATGGIIDPVYSHRVPVHVAYQRGYFNEEMNTILSDAGDDTKGFFDPNTKENLTYLQLIERCITDPVTGLSLLVIVKKGETYFFVDEETKLALKSKMTTKAGGKYKGTTVSLWELLYSQYITEEKRQELVKQYKAGSITIERFLEIILTIIQQQTSPKTSTTTTTTTTTVTETSEDKSFKGIRKGVSMSELFQS
;
A
#
# COMPACT_ATOMS: atom_id res chain seq x y z
N LYS A 1 6.48 -18.14 2.59
CA LYS A 1 7.90 -17.80 2.80
C LYS A 1 8.20 -16.41 2.25
N ILE A 2 8.41 -15.43 3.13
CA ILE A 2 8.75 -14.04 2.79
C ILE A 2 10.23 -13.96 2.38
N ILE A 3 11.11 -14.65 3.09
CA ILE A 3 12.50 -14.90 2.70
C ILE A 3 12.70 -16.38 2.39
N ASP A 4 13.51 -16.68 1.37
CA ASP A 4 13.86 -18.05 1.03
C ASP A 4 15.04 -18.57 1.88
N GLU A 5 15.31 -19.87 1.76
CA GLU A 5 16.36 -20.53 2.54
C GLU A 5 17.76 -20.00 2.22
N LYS A 6 18.00 -19.61 0.96
CA LYS A 6 19.26 -19.02 0.55
C LYS A 6 19.48 -17.68 1.25
N LEU A 7 18.48 -16.80 1.22
CA LEU A 7 18.55 -15.48 1.83
C LEU A 7 18.65 -15.55 3.35
N PHE A 8 17.95 -16.51 3.98
CA PHE A 8 18.08 -16.81 5.41
C PHE A 8 19.52 -17.23 5.77
N ASN A 9 20.11 -18.14 5.00
CA ASN A 9 21.47 -18.60 5.22
C ASN A 9 22.52 -17.49 4.94
N ASP A 10 22.33 -16.70 3.89
CA ASP A 10 23.21 -15.58 3.57
C ASP A 10 23.13 -14.46 4.63
N LEU A 11 21.94 -14.21 5.19
CA LEU A 11 21.75 -13.33 6.35
C LEU A 11 22.47 -13.88 7.58
N ASN A 12 22.30 -15.16 7.93
CA ASN A 12 22.99 -15.77 9.07
C ASN A 12 24.51 -15.73 8.92
N ALA A 13 25.01 -16.02 7.72
CA ALA A 13 26.43 -15.95 7.39
C ALA A 13 26.97 -14.50 7.27
N GLY A 14 26.13 -13.47 7.39
CA GLY A 14 26.53 -12.07 7.30
C GLY A 14 26.95 -11.60 5.91
N LYS A 15 26.63 -12.36 4.86
CA LYS A 15 26.91 -11.98 3.46
C LYS A 15 26.00 -10.87 2.96
N VAL A 16 24.82 -10.77 3.54
CA VAL A 16 23.86 -9.67 3.33
C VAL A 16 23.42 -9.13 4.69
N THR A 17 23.09 -7.85 4.71
CA THR A 17 22.67 -7.14 5.93
C THR A 17 21.15 -7.08 6.05
N VAL A 18 20.65 -6.84 7.27
CA VAL A 18 19.22 -6.59 7.53
C VAL A 18 18.71 -5.39 6.73
N SER A 19 19.53 -4.34 6.58
CA SER A 19 19.18 -3.14 5.81
C SER A 19 18.96 -3.48 4.33
N GLU A 20 19.90 -4.18 3.71
CA GLU A 20 19.81 -4.56 2.30
C GLU A 20 18.59 -5.45 2.03
N VAL A 21 18.30 -6.41 2.92
CA VAL A 21 17.13 -7.29 2.77
C VAL A 21 15.82 -6.52 3.01
N SER A 22 15.79 -5.58 3.95
CA SER A 22 14.61 -4.75 4.23
C SER A 22 14.24 -3.85 3.04
N GLU A 23 15.21 -3.47 2.22
CA GLU A 23 14.99 -2.65 1.02
C GLU A 23 14.51 -3.46 -0.19
N MET A 24 14.64 -4.79 -0.17
CA MET A 24 14.13 -5.65 -1.24
C MET A 24 12.60 -5.56 -1.31
N ASN A 25 12.05 -5.20 -2.46
CA ASN A 25 10.58 -5.07 -2.66
C ASN A 25 9.80 -6.35 -2.28
N SER A 26 10.40 -7.52 -2.46
CA SER A 26 9.82 -8.81 -2.07
C SER A 26 9.58 -8.94 -0.57
N VAL A 27 10.41 -8.29 0.26
CA VAL A 27 10.36 -8.33 1.74
C VAL A 27 9.70 -7.07 2.29
N ARG A 28 10.08 -5.89 1.79
CA ARG A 28 9.58 -4.59 2.26
C ARG A 28 8.06 -4.50 2.28
N LYS A 29 7.39 -5.03 1.25
CA LYS A 29 5.92 -5.04 1.16
C LYS A 29 5.27 -5.80 2.31
N TYR A 30 5.96 -6.78 2.89
CA TYR A 30 5.48 -7.53 4.04
C TYR A 30 5.85 -6.87 5.37
N LEU A 31 7.00 -6.20 5.45
CA LEU A 31 7.43 -5.49 6.65
C LEU A 31 6.61 -4.20 6.91
N GLU A 32 6.43 -3.37 5.87
CA GLU A 32 5.85 -2.03 6.00
C GLU A 32 4.51 -1.86 5.25
N GLY A 33 4.18 -2.79 4.34
CA GLY A 33 3.09 -2.61 3.39
C GLY A 33 3.46 -1.77 2.16
N THR A 34 2.48 -1.56 1.30
CA THR A 34 2.47 -0.54 0.25
C THR A 34 1.68 0.69 0.73
N ASN A 35 1.80 1.81 0.02
CA ASN A 35 1.22 3.07 0.48
C ASN A 35 -0.32 3.01 0.51
N SER A 36 -0.89 3.37 1.67
CA SER A 36 -2.30 3.71 1.83
C SER A 36 -2.58 5.11 1.28
N ILE A 37 -3.86 5.46 1.08
CA ILE A 37 -4.28 6.83 0.76
C ILE A 37 -3.90 7.72 1.95
N ALA A 38 -2.85 8.52 1.79
CA ALA A 38 -2.24 9.32 2.85
C ALA A 38 -2.98 10.64 3.10
N GLY A 39 -3.64 11.16 2.07
CA GLY A 39 -4.28 12.46 2.12
C GLY A 39 -4.92 12.81 0.79
N VAL A 40 -5.09 14.12 0.60
CA VAL A 40 -5.76 14.71 -0.55
C VAL A 40 -4.80 15.63 -1.29
N TYR A 41 -4.85 15.60 -2.61
CA TYR A 41 -4.18 16.57 -3.48
C TYR A 41 -5.22 17.42 -4.22
N ILE A 42 -5.19 18.74 -4.05
CA ILE A 42 -6.10 19.65 -4.74
C ILE A 42 -5.50 20.03 -6.08
N GLN A 43 -6.11 19.58 -7.18
CA GLN A 43 -5.57 19.77 -8.54
C GLN A 43 -5.37 21.25 -8.88
N SER A 44 -6.37 22.09 -8.56
CA SER A 44 -6.36 23.52 -8.92
C SER A 44 -5.29 24.35 -8.21
N THR A 45 -4.94 24.01 -6.96
CA THR A 45 -3.99 24.77 -6.13
C THR A 45 -2.65 24.05 -5.96
N LYS A 46 -2.57 22.78 -6.39
CA LYS A 46 -1.43 21.89 -6.16
C LYS A 46 -1.07 21.71 -4.69
N GLU A 47 -2.07 21.83 -3.82
CA GLU A 47 -1.92 21.73 -2.36
C GLU A 47 -2.16 20.29 -1.90
N THR A 48 -1.32 19.81 -0.99
CA THR A 48 -1.50 18.52 -0.31
C THR A 48 -2.06 18.75 1.09
N LEU A 49 -3.13 18.04 1.44
CA LEU A 49 -3.81 18.13 2.72
C LEU A 49 -3.91 16.77 3.41
N SER A 50 -3.96 16.78 4.74
CA SER A 50 -4.43 15.60 5.49
C SER A 50 -5.91 15.36 5.24
N VAL A 51 -6.38 14.12 5.46
CA VAL A 51 -7.80 13.77 5.32
C VAL A 51 -8.68 14.62 6.26
N TYR A 52 -8.21 14.85 7.49
CA TYR A 52 -8.94 15.65 8.47
C TYR A 52 -9.01 17.14 8.09
N GLU A 53 -7.96 17.68 7.49
CA GLU A 53 -7.97 19.05 7.00
C GLU A 53 -8.89 19.20 5.78
N ALA A 54 -8.88 18.23 4.86
CA ALA A 54 -9.80 18.19 3.74
C ALA A 54 -11.28 18.13 4.20
N LYS A 55 -11.58 17.38 5.28
CA LYS A 55 -12.89 17.44 5.96
C LYS A 55 -13.22 18.84 6.45
N SER A 56 -12.28 19.45 7.17
CA SER A 56 -12.48 20.75 7.83
C SER A 56 -12.70 21.88 6.82
N ARG A 57 -12.13 21.76 5.62
CA ARG A 57 -12.35 22.66 4.48
C ARG A 57 -13.57 22.30 3.62
N GLY A 58 -14.33 21.26 3.98
CA GLY A 58 -15.53 20.82 3.25
C GLY A 58 -15.26 20.12 1.91
N LEU A 59 -14.01 19.71 1.64
CA LEU A 59 -13.63 18.99 0.41
C LEU A 59 -14.03 17.51 0.47
N LEU A 60 -14.07 16.94 1.67
CA LEU A 60 -14.54 15.60 1.95
C LEU A 60 -15.68 15.64 2.97
N THR A 61 -16.64 14.73 2.84
CA THR A 61 -17.69 14.57 3.85
C THR A 61 -17.10 13.95 5.14
N PRO A 62 -17.73 14.16 6.32
CA PRO A 62 -17.30 13.50 7.55
C PRO A 62 -17.26 11.98 7.44
N GLY A 63 -18.22 11.37 6.74
CA GLY A 63 -18.28 9.92 6.53
C GLY A 63 -17.11 9.40 5.69
N THR A 64 -16.88 9.99 4.52
CA THR A 64 -15.74 9.61 3.64
C THR A 64 -14.40 9.79 4.35
N SER A 65 -14.26 10.88 5.10
CA SER A 65 -13.03 11.20 5.83
C SER A 65 -12.74 10.20 6.95
N LEU A 66 -13.76 9.80 7.71
CA LEU A 66 -13.62 8.81 8.77
C LEU A 66 -13.19 7.45 8.19
N VAL A 67 -13.84 7.00 7.10
CA VAL A 67 -13.51 5.73 6.45
C VAL A 67 -12.07 5.69 5.94
N LEU A 68 -11.58 6.77 5.34
CA LEU A 68 -10.18 6.87 4.89
C LEU A 68 -9.19 6.84 6.07
N LEU A 69 -9.50 7.53 7.18
CA LEU A 69 -8.65 7.51 8.38
C LEU A 69 -8.67 6.15 9.10
N GLU A 70 -9.82 5.46 9.11
CA GLU A 70 -9.92 4.09 9.62
C GLU A 70 -9.04 3.13 8.79
N ALA A 71 -9.05 3.27 7.46
CA ALA A 71 -8.17 2.50 6.58
C ALA A 71 -6.69 2.78 6.85
N GLN A 72 -6.29 4.05 7.07
CA GLN A 72 -4.93 4.39 7.49
C GLN A 72 -4.55 3.70 8.82
N ALA A 73 -5.40 3.83 9.85
CA ALA A 73 -5.16 3.23 11.16
C ALA A 73 -5.07 1.69 11.08
N ALA A 74 -5.92 1.05 10.27
CA ALA A 74 -5.99 -0.40 10.10
C ALA A 74 -4.90 -1.00 9.21
N THR A 75 -4.17 -0.16 8.45
CA THR A 75 -3.07 -0.59 7.57
C THR A 75 -1.69 -0.26 8.12
N GLY A 76 -1.64 0.42 9.27
CA GLY A 76 -0.42 0.61 10.01
C GLY A 76 -0.45 1.86 10.85
N PHE A 77 -0.76 3.02 10.27
CA PHE A 77 -0.55 4.33 10.90
C PHE A 77 -1.49 5.38 10.34
N VAL A 78 -1.84 6.37 11.15
CA VAL A 78 -2.38 7.64 10.65
C VAL A 78 -1.26 8.44 10.01
N ILE A 79 -1.51 9.02 8.83
CA ILE A 79 -0.49 9.68 8.03
C ILE A 79 -0.70 11.20 8.04
N ASP A 80 0.36 11.94 8.37
CA ASP A 80 0.49 13.36 8.05
C ASP A 80 1.24 13.49 6.72
N PRO A 81 0.55 13.77 5.60
CA PRO A 81 1.18 13.82 4.29
C PRO A 81 2.03 15.08 4.09
N VAL A 82 1.79 16.15 4.86
CA VAL A 82 2.53 17.41 4.74
C VAL A 82 3.89 17.28 5.43
N LYS A 83 3.94 16.64 6.59
CA LYS A 83 5.19 16.41 7.34
C LYS A 83 5.85 15.07 7.02
N ASN A 84 5.24 14.26 6.15
CA ASN A 84 5.60 12.89 5.83
C ASN A 84 5.86 12.05 7.11
N LYS A 85 4.89 12.05 8.03
CA LYS A 85 4.97 11.31 9.30
C LYS A 85 3.89 10.23 9.38
N LYS A 86 4.30 9.06 9.82
CA LYS A 86 3.42 7.94 10.23
C LYS A 86 3.28 7.98 11.75
N LEU A 87 2.07 8.01 12.25
CA LEU A 87 1.74 8.25 13.67
C LEU A 87 0.77 7.17 14.18
N SER A 88 0.87 6.84 15.47
CA SER A 88 -0.26 6.17 16.14
C SER A 88 -1.48 7.08 16.19
N VAL A 89 -2.66 6.51 16.44
CA VAL A 89 -3.89 7.31 16.60
C VAL A 89 -3.74 8.32 17.74
N GLU A 90 -3.13 7.93 18.85
CA GLU A 90 -2.90 8.84 19.98
C GLU A 90 -1.96 9.99 19.62
N GLU A 91 -0.86 9.69 18.94
CA GLU A 91 0.08 10.71 18.48
C GLU A 91 -0.56 11.67 17.46
N ALA A 92 -1.38 11.14 16.54
CA ALA A 92 -2.08 11.93 15.54
C ALA A 92 -3.07 12.91 16.17
N VAL A 93 -3.81 12.47 17.20
CA VAL A 93 -4.72 13.32 17.96
C VAL A 93 -3.94 14.38 18.75
N ASN A 94 -2.85 14.00 19.42
CA ASN A 94 -2.03 14.92 20.20
C ASN A 94 -1.36 15.99 19.31
N LYS A 95 -0.97 15.62 18.09
CA LYS A 95 -0.37 16.53 17.09
C LYS A 95 -1.40 17.29 16.24
N GLY A 96 -2.70 17.06 16.46
CA GLY A 96 -3.77 17.72 15.73
C GLY A 96 -3.92 17.29 14.27
N VAL A 97 -3.32 16.17 13.87
CA VAL A 97 -3.48 15.58 12.53
C VAL A 97 -4.90 15.02 12.36
N VAL A 98 -5.52 14.60 13.47
CA VAL A 98 -6.93 14.19 13.54
C VAL A 98 -7.61 14.83 14.74
N GLY A 99 -8.90 15.14 14.60
CA GLY A 99 -9.74 15.65 15.68
C GLY A 99 -9.99 14.65 16.80
N LYS A 100 -10.10 15.15 18.03
CA LYS A 100 -10.32 14.35 19.25
C LYS A 100 -11.62 13.56 19.21
N GLU A 101 -12.62 14.04 18.47
CA GLU A 101 -13.94 13.42 18.33
C GLU A 101 -13.89 12.05 17.65
N TRP A 102 -12.81 11.74 16.92
CA TRP A 102 -12.65 10.46 16.22
C TRP A 102 -11.68 9.51 16.91
N LYS A 103 -11.08 9.89 18.05
CA LYS A 103 -10.08 9.09 18.76
C LYS A 103 -10.54 7.65 18.98
N GLU A 104 -11.69 7.45 19.60
CA GLU A 104 -12.19 6.10 19.95
C GLU A 104 -12.49 5.23 18.72
N LYS A 105 -13.04 5.84 17.66
CA LYS A 105 -13.33 5.12 16.41
C LYS A 105 -12.04 4.67 15.72
N LEU A 106 -11.04 5.54 15.69
CA LEU A 106 -9.75 5.23 15.08
C LEU A 106 -8.92 4.24 15.92
N LEU A 107 -8.99 4.32 17.25
CA LEU A 107 -8.40 3.30 18.13
C LEU A 107 -9.04 1.94 17.87
N SER A 108 -10.35 1.89 17.62
CA SER A 108 -11.03 0.65 17.25
C SER A 108 -10.50 0.06 15.94
N ALA A 109 -10.21 0.90 14.95
CA ALA A 109 -9.62 0.48 13.67
C ALA A 109 -8.12 0.12 13.80
N GLU A 110 -7.36 0.81 14.65
CA GLU A 110 -5.94 0.54 14.92
C GLU A 110 -5.72 -0.86 15.51
N ARG A 111 -6.73 -1.43 16.19
CA ARG A 111 -6.73 -2.83 16.65
C ARG A 111 -6.65 -3.85 15.52
N ALA A 112 -6.96 -3.48 14.28
CA ALA A 112 -6.67 -4.35 13.13
C ALA A 112 -5.18 -4.60 12.93
N VAL A 113 -4.32 -3.75 13.50
CA VAL A 113 -2.84 -3.86 13.46
C VAL A 113 -2.29 -4.35 14.79
N THR A 114 -2.79 -3.84 15.91
CA THR A 114 -2.27 -4.17 17.26
C THR A 114 -2.96 -5.40 17.88
N GLY A 115 -4.04 -5.85 17.25
CA GLY A 115 -4.84 -7.01 17.64
C GLY A 115 -6.00 -6.68 18.59
N TYR A 116 -7.05 -7.49 18.51
CA TYR A 116 -8.22 -7.43 19.38
C TYR A 116 -8.00 -8.32 20.61
N LYS A 117 -8.56 -7.94 21.75
CA LYS A 117 -8.57 -8.79 22.94
C LYS A 117 -9.80 -9.68 22.91
N ASP A 118 -9.60 -10.99 22.90
CA ASP A 118 -10.68 -11.96 23.04
C ASP A 118 -11.24 -11.89 24.47
N PRO A 119 -12.52 -11.54 24.68
CA PRO A 119 -13.11 -11.41 26.01
C PRO A 119 -13.09 -12.71 26.83
N TYR A 120 -13.04 -13.87 26.16
CA TYR A 120 -13.11 -15.17 26.82
C TYR A 120 -11.73 -15.71 27.21
N THR A 121 -10.70 -15.42 26.42
CA THR A 121 -9.35 -15.99 26.63
C THR A 121 -8.32 -14.95 27.05
N GLY A 122 -8.59 -13.65 26.88
CA GLY A 122 -7.62 -12.56 27.08
C GLY A 122 -6.53 -12.49 26.02
N ASN A 123 -6.50 -13.45 25.09
CA ASN A 123 -5.50 -13.54 24.03
C ASN A 123 -5.70 -12.43 22.99
N THR A 124 -4.60 -12.05 22.34
CA THR A 124 -4.65 -11.16 21.19
C THR A 124 -5.03 -11.95 19.95
N ILE A 125 -6.09 -11.54 19.26
CA ILE A 125 -6.60 -12.15 18.04
C ILE A 125 -6.57 -11.18 16.86
N SER A 126 -6.53 -11.71 15.64
CA SER A 126 -6.54 -10.93 14.40
C SER A 126 -7.88 -10.26 14.12
N LEU A 127 -7.88 -9.31 13.18
CA LEU A 127 -9.08 -8.67 12.65
C LEU A 127 -10.11 -9.71 12.16
N PHE A 128 -9.66 -10.71 11.41
CA PHE A 128 -10.53 -11.75 10.87
C PHE A 128 -11.10 -12.67 11.95
N GLN A 129 -10.30 -13.04 12.95
CA GLN A 129 -10.81 -13.83 14.08
C GLN A 129 -11.81 -13.03 14.94
N ALA A 130 -11.59 -11.72 15.10
CA ALA A 130 -12.55 -10.85 15.75
C ALA A 130 -13.86 -10.75 14.97
N LEU A 131 -13.79 -10.73 13.64
CA LEU A 131 -14.93 -10.79 12.73
C LEU A 131 -15.71 -12.10 12.87
N GLN A 132 -15.03 -13.25 12.91
CA GLN A 132 -15.66 -14.56 13.08
C GLN A 132 -16.33 -14.75 14.44
N LYS A 133 -15.90 -13.99 15.45
CA LYS A 133 -16.45 -14.01 16.81
C LYS A 133 -17.47 -12.89 17.06
N ASP A 134 -17.91 -12.18 16.01
CA ASP A 134 -18.85 -11.06 16.07
C ASP A 134 -18.43 -9.94 17.06
N LEU A 135 -17.12 -9.77 17.29
CA LEU A 135 -16.58 -8.73 18.17
C LEU A 135 -16.50 -7.37 17.47
N ILE A 136 -16.67 -7.35 16.15
CA ILE A 136 -16.70 -6.16 15.31
C ILE A 136 -17.86 -6.28 14.32
N VAL A 137 -18.41 -5.14 13.91
CA VAL A 137 -19.46 -5.08 12.88
C VAL A 137 -18.93 -5.63 11.55
N LYS A 138 -19.71 -6.49 10.90
CA LYS A 138 -19.28 -7.25 9.72
C LYS A 138 -18.75 -6.36 8.59
N ASP A 139 -19.57 -5.41 8.14
CA ASP A 139 -19.21 -4.51 7.02
C ASP A 139 -17.98 -3.65 7.34
N HIS A 140 -17.84 -3.24 8.61
CA HIS A 140 -16.66 -2.52 9.08
C HIS A 140 -15.41 -3.41 8.99
N GLY A 141 -15.48 -4.65 9.49
CA GLY A 141 -14.36 -5.60 9.43
C GLY A 141 -13.94 -5.97 8.02
N ILE A 142 -14.91 -6.22 7.12
CA ILE A 142 -14.67 -6.49 5.69
C ILE A 142 -13.91 -5.33 5.04
N ARG A 143 -14.36 -4.09 5.26
CA ARG A 143 -13.70 -2.89 4.73
C ARG A 143 -12.25 -2.74 5.23
N LEU A 144 -11.96 -3.07 6.48
CA LEU A 144 -10.60 -3.03 7.01
C LEU A 144 -9.72 -4.14 6.43
N LEU A 145 -10.25 -5.35 6.24
CA LEU A 145 -9.53 -6.47 5.60
C LEU A 145 -9.16 -6.12 4.16
N GLU A 146 -10.11 -5.57 3.43
CA GLU A 146 -9.93 -5.09 2.07
C GLU A 146 -8.80 -4.05 1.98
N ALA A 147 -8.77 -3.08 2.91
CA ALA A 147 -7.71 -2.09 2.98
C ALA A 147 -6.34 -2.71 3.25
N GLN A 148 -6.26 -3.73 4.11
CA GLN A 148 -5.03 -4.49 4.34
C GLN A 148 -4.58 -5.24 3.08
N ILE A 149 -5.47 -5.97 2.41
CA ILE A 149 -5.11 -6.73 1.19
C ILE A 149 -4.55 -5.79 0.11
N ALA A 150 -5.24 -4.69 -0.16
CA ALA A 150 -4.83 -3.69 -1.16
C ALA A 150 -3.49 -3.01 -0.82
N THR A 151 -3.07 -3.02 0.46
CA THR A 151 -1.82 -2.40 0.91
C THR A 151 -0.69 -3.41 1.19
N GLY A 152 -0.78 -4.62 0.66
CA GLY A 152 0.32 -5.61 0.70
C GLY A 152 0.02 -6.92 1.41
N GLY A 153 -1.19 -7.10 1.95
CA GLY A 153 -1.63 -8.36 2.56
C GLY A 153 -2.13 -8.21 4.00
N ILE A 154 -2.65 -9.32 4.54
CA ILE A 154 -3.23 -9.42 5.88
C ILE A 154 -2.18 -9.17 6.94
N ILE A 155 -2.51 -8.40 7.98
CA ILE A 155 -1.60 -8.10 9.09
C ILE A 155 -1.67 -9.18 10.17
N ASP A 156 -0.51 -9.69 10.57
CA ASP A 156 -0.35 -10.48 11.79
C ASP A 156 -0.22 -9.53 12.99
N PRO A 157 -1.18 -9.51 13.94
CA PRO A 157 -1.12 -8.60 15.08
C PRO A 157 -0.06 -9.02 16.12
N VAL A 158 0.34 -10.30 16.14
CA VAL A 158 1.31 -10.84 17.09
C VAL A 158 2.72 -10.54 16.62
N TYR A 159 3.02 -10.70 15.34
CA TYR A 159 4.37 -10.46 14.80
C TYR A 159 4.52 -9.13 14.05
N SER A 160 3.44 -8.34 13.94
CA SER A 160 3.45 -6.97 13.43
C SER A 160 4.06 -6.82 12.04
N HIS A 161 3.77 -7.77 11.16
CA HIS A 161 4.10 -7.69 9.74
C HIS A 161 2.95 -8.30 8.95
N ARG A 162 2.95 -8.11 7.63
CA ARG A 162 1.97 -8.70 6.74
C ARG A 162 2.40 -10.09 6.34
N VAL A 163 1.43 -10.98 6.22
CA VAL A 163 1.65 -12.36 5.80
C VAL A 163 1.08 -12.60 4.40
N PRO A 164 1.71 -13.46 3.58
CA PRO A 164 1.11 -13.96 2.35
C PRO A 164 -0.25 -14.63 2.61
N VAL A 165 -1.16 -14.61 1.63
CA VAL A 165 -2.51 -15.17 1.76
C VAL A 165 -2.52 -16.62 2.23
N HIS A 166 -1.65 -17.49 1.69
CA HIS A 166 -1.58 -18.89 2.10
C HIS A 166 -1.18 -19.07 3.57
N VAL A 167 -0.33 -18.19 4.10
CA VAL A 167 0.05 -18.19 5.52
C VAL A 167 -1.05 -17.61 6.39
N ALA A 168 -1.75 -16.58 5.91
CA ALA A 168 -2.93 -16.06 6.57
C ALA A 168 -4.00 -17.16 6.75
N TYR A 169 -4.19 -18.03 5.76
CA TYR A 169 -5.06 -19.20 5.86
C TYR A 169 -4.60 -20.19 6.93
N GLN A 170 -3.32 -20.57 6.91
CA GLN A 170 -2.76 -21.52 7.88
C GLN A 170 -2.86 -21.01 9.34
N ARG A 171 -2.70 -19.70 9.54
CA ARG A 171 -2.79 -19.06 10.87
C ARG A 171 -4.23 -18.72 11.27
N GLY A 172 -5.21 -18.96 10.41
CA GLY A 172 -6.61 -18.59 10.64
C GLY A 172 -6.85 -17.09 10.72
N TYR A 173 -5.99 -16.27 10.09
CA TYR A 173 -6.17 -14.82 9.95
C TYR A 173 -6.94 -14.43 8.70
N PHE A 174 -7.25 -15.40 7.85
CA PHE A 174 -8.04 -15.24 6.64
C PHE A 174 -8.55 -16.61 6.19
N ASN A 175 -9.52 -16.67 5.27
CA ASN A 175 -9.96 -17.94 4.68
C ASN A 175 -10.40 -17.77 3.21
N GLU A 176 -10.59 -18.89 2.52
CA GLU A 176 -10.98 -18.90 1.09
C GLU A 176 -12.36 -18.29 0.85
N GLU A 177 -13.30 -18.47 1.78
CA GLU A 177 -14.64 -17.88 1.72
C GLU A 177 -14.56 -16.35 1.70
N MET A 178 -13.84 -15.75 2.66
CA MET A 178 -13.65 -14.30 2.71
C MET A 178 -12.83 -13.80 1.53
N ASN A 179 -11.86 -14.57 1.04
CA ASN A 179 -11.15 -14.23 -0.19
C ASN A 179 -12.07 -14.17 -1.40
N THR A 180 -13.06 -15.06 -1.47
CA THR A 180 -14.06 -15.06 -2.55
C THR A 180 -14.95 -13.84 -2.44
N ILE A 181 -15.43 -13.51 -1.23
CA ILE A 181 -16.22 -12.29 -0.96
C ILE A 181 -15.45 -11.05 -1.39
N LEU A 182 -14.18 -10.90 -0.97
CA LEU A 182 -13.35 -9.73 -1.29
C LEU A 182 -12.87 -9.67 -2.74
N SER A 183 -12.88 -10.81 -3.45
CA SER A 183 -12.56 -10.86 -4.88
C SER A 183 -13.77 -10.50 -5.75
N ASP A 184 -14.98 -10.67 -5.23
CA ASP A 184 -16.20 -10.25 -5.91
C ASP A 184 -16.40 -8.74 -5.74
N ALA A 185 -16.47 -8.02 -6.87
CA ALA A 185 -16.68 -6.57 -6.90
C ALA A 185 -18.18 -6.20 -6.76
N GLY A 186 -18.90 -6.98 -5.97
CA GLY A 186 -20.28 -6.70 -5.57
C GLY A 186 -20.40 -5.44 -4.71
N ASP A 187 -21.63 -5.05 -4.38
CA ASP A 187 -21.85 -3.83 -3.60
C ASP A 187 -21.39 -3.97 -2.13
N ASP A 188 -21.34 -5.19 -1.60
CA ASP A 188 -20.93 -5.47 -0.22
C ASP A 188 -19.43 -5.18 0.05
N THR A 189 -18.60 -5.07 -1.00
CA THR A 189 -17.16 -4.77 -0.89
C THR A 189 -16.81 -3.32 -1.23
N LYS A 190 -17.76 -2.52 -1.73
CA LYS A 190 -17.53 -1.13 -2.14
C LYS A 190 -17.69 -0.17 -0.97
N GLY A 191 -16.85 -0.33 0.04
CA GLY A 191 -16.91 0.44 1.29
C GLY A 191 -16.36 1.87 1.21
N PHE A 192 -15.77 2.28 0.09
CA PHE A 192 -15.12 3.58 -0.10
C PHE A 192 -15.84 4.42 -1.16
N PHE A 193 -15.66 5.74 -1.11
CA PHE A 193 -16.40 6.67 -1.98
C PHE A 193 -15.44 7.61 -2.71
N ASP A 194 -15.55 7.68 -4.03
CA ASP A 194 -14.83 8.68 -4.84
C ASP A 194 -15.60 10.01 -4.86
N PRO A 195 -15.07 11.09 -4.24
CA PRO A 195 -15.74 12.38 -4.21
C PRO A 195 -15.88 13.05 -5.59
N ASN A 196 -15.11 12.64 -6.59
CA ASN A 196 -15.15 13.23 -7.93
C ASN A 196 -16.22 12.57 -8.81
N THR A 197 -16.27 11.23 -8.87
CA THR A 197 -17.26 10.49 -9.68
C THR A 197 -18.56 10.19 -8.93
N LYS A 198 -18.57 10.32 -7.60
CA LYS A 198 -19.69 9.96 -6.72
C LYS A 198 -20.03 8.47 -6.73
N GLU A 199 -19.04 7.62 -7.01
CA GLU A 199 -19.17 6.17 -7.04
C GLU A 199 -18.70 5.55 -5.71
N ASN A 200 -19.36 4.46 -5.31
CA ASN A 200 -18.80 3.55 -4.31
C ASN A 200 -17.79 2.61 -4.99
N LEU A 201 -16.65 2.41 -4.36
CA LEU A 201 -15.49 1.67 -4.86
C LEU A 201 -14.91 0.78 -3.79
N THR A 202 -14.17 -0.23 -4.24
CA THR A 202 -13.20 -0.94 -3.39
C THR A 202 -12.04 0.00 -3.03
N TYR A 203 -11.34 -0.27 -1.93
CA TYR A 203 -10.15 0.48 -1.55
C TYR A 203 -9.06 0.40 -2.62
N LEU A 204 -8.91 -0.77 -3.25
CA LEU A 204 -7.95 -0.97 -4.33
C LEU A 204 -8.29 -0.06 -5.53
N GLN A 205 -9.56 -0.03 -5.94
CA GLN A 205 -10.03 0.86 -7.00
C GLN A 205 -9.78 2.33 -6.65
N LEU A 206 -10.04 2.76 -5.41
CA LEU A 206 -9.81 4.14 -5.00
C LEU A 206 -8.31 4.50 -4.93
N ILE A 207 -7.46 3.60 -4.44
CA ILE A 207 -6.00 3.78 -4.44
C ILE A 207 -5.46 3.94 -5.86
N GLU A 208 -5.95 3.15 -6.81
CA GLU A 208 -5.49 3.22 -8.21
C GLU A 208 -5.88 4.53 -8.92
N ARG A 209 -6.87 5.26 -8.39
CA ARG A 209 -7.24 6.62 -8.82
C ARG A 209 -6.40 7.71 -8.15
N CYS A 210 -5.60 7.38 -7.14
CA CYS A 210 -4.72 8.34 -6.48
C CYS A 210 -3.48 8.63 -7.33
N ILE A 211 -2.92 9.83 -7.16
CA ILE A 211 -1.58 10.14 -7.66
C ILE A 211 -0.53 9.77 -6.61
N THR A 212 0.69 9.56 -7.05
CA THR A 212 1.84 9.39 -6.16
C THR A 212 2.60 10.71 -6.08
N ASP A 213 2.76 11.25 -4.87
CA ASP A 213 3.63 12.42 -4.65
C ASP A 213 5.09 12.04 -4.98
N PRO A 214 5.75 12.71 -5.94
CA PRO A 214 7.11 12.36 -6.34
C PRO A 214 8.15 12.60 -5.24
N VAL A 215 7.87 13.45 -4.25
CA VAL A 215 8.81 13.77 -3.16
C VAL A 215 8.70 12.75 -2.03
N THR A 216 7.47 12.51 -1.55
CA THR A 216 7.24 11.63 -0.39
C THR A 216 6.96 10.18 -0.78
N GLY A 217 6.57 9.93 -2.02
CA GLY A 217 6.07 8.64 -2.51
C GLY A 217 4.65 8.32 -2.06
N LEU A 218 3.97 9.20 -1.31
CA LEU A 218 2.65 8.92 -0.75
C LEU A 218 1.54 8.94 -1.81
N SER A 219 0.54 8.08 -1.65
CA SER A 219 -0.65 8.07 -2.50
C SER A 219 -1.65 9.12 -2.01
N LEU A 220 -2.03 10.06 -2.89
CA LEU A 220 -2.92 11.17 -2.59
C LEU A 220 -4.18 11.11 -3.47
N LEU A 221 -5.35 11.17 -2.83
CA LEU A 221 -6.62 11.25 -3.54
C LEU A 221 -6.77 12.63 -4.17
N VAL A 222 -6.93 12.68 -5.49
CA VAL A 222 -7.08 13.95 -6.19
C VAL A 222 -8.49 14.51 -5.96
N ILE A 223 -8.58 15.80 -5.63
CA ILE A 223 -9.83 16.55 -5.60
C ILE A 223 -9.80 17.60 -6.70
N VAL A 224 -10.77 17.52 -7.60
CA VAL A 224 -10.95 18.48 -8.70
C VAL A 224 -12.09 19.45 -8.41
N LYS A 225 -11.96 20.68 -8.89
CA LYS A 225 -13.08 21.64 -8.86
C LYS A 225 -14.11 21.30 -9.93
N LYS A 226 -15.34 21.78 -9.74
CA LYS A 226 -16.39 21.65 -10.75
C LYS A 226 -15.93 22.28 -12.07
N GLY A 227 -15.93 21.49 -13.15
CA GLY A 227 -15.48 21.91 -14.48
C GLY A 227 -14.03 21.55 -14.82
N GLU A 228 -13.24 21.08 -13.85
CA GLU A 228 -11.91 20.53 -14.12
C GLU A 228 -12.02 19.06 -14.57
N THR A 229 -11.09 18.64 -15.43
CA THR A 229 -11.02 17.24 -15.86
C THR A 229 -10.43 16.39 -14.75
N TYR A 230 -11.22 15.44 -14.25
CA TYR A 230 -10.73 14.34 -13.42
C TYR A 230 -10.28 13.19 -14.31
N PHE A 231 -9.01 12.80 -14.20
CA PHE A 231 -8.45 11.71 -14.98
C PHE A 231 -8.19 10.50 -14.08
N PHE A 232 -8.67 9.33 -14.51
CA PHE A 232 -8.33 8.04 -13.94
C PHE A 232 -8.34 6.97 -15.05
N VAL A 233 -7.71 5.83 -14.77
CA VAL A 233 -7.76 4.66 -15.66
C VAL A 233 -8.97 3.82 -15.27
N ASP A 234 -9.92 3.66 -16.17
CA ASP A 234 -11.11 2.81 -15.96
C ASP A 234 -10.74 1.31 -15.99
N GLU A 235 -11.65 0.48 -15.47
CA GLU A 235 -11.44 -0.96 -15.35
C GLU A 235 -11.23 -1.66 -16.69
N GLU A 236 -11.93 -1.24 -17.75
CA GLU A 236 -11.76 -1.82 -19.09
C GLU A 236 -10.34 -1.58 -19.61
N THR A 237 -9.88 -0.33 -19.56
CA THR A 237 -8.52 0.06 -19.92
C THR A 237 -7.50 -0.70 -19.08
N LYS A 238 -7.71 -0.78 -17.77
CA LYS A 238 -6.84 -1.51 -16.85
C LYS A 238 -6.74 -3.00 -17.19
N LEU A 239 -7.85 -3.67 -17.49
CA LEU A 239 -7.86 -5.07 -17.91
C LEU A 239 -7.10 -5.27 -19.23
N ALA A 240 -7.26 -4.37 -20.20
CA ALA A 240 -6.49 -4.40 -21.43
C ALA A 240 -4.97 -4.27 -21.15
N LEU A 241 -4.57 -3.32 -20.30
CA LEU A 241 -3.16 -3.13 -19.93
C LEU A 241 -2.60 -4.30 -19.09
N LYS A 242 -3.41 -4.93 -18.23
CA LYS A 242 -3.01 -6.11 -17.44
C LYS A 242 -2.83 -7.37 -18.30
N SER A 243 -3.69 -7.56 -19.31
CA SER A 243 -3.61 -8.71 -20.22
C SER A 243 -2.42 -8.64 -21.18
N LYS A 244 -1.89 -7.44 -21.45
CA LYS A 244 -0.71 -7.26 -22.30
C LYS A 244 0.60 -7.52 -21.51
N MET A 245 1.13 -8.74 -21.63
CA MET A 245 2.38 -9.14 -21.00
C MET A 245 3.61 -8.93 -21.90
N THR A 246 4.78 -8.75 -21.29
CA THR A 246 6.08 -8.67 -21.98
C THR A 246 7.22 -9.22 -21.12
N THR A 247 8.27 -9.72 -21.78
CA THR A 247 9.56 -10.09 -21.15
C THR A 247 10.70 -9.16 -21.59
N LYS A 248 10.39 -8.13 -22.39
CA LYS A 248 11.39 -7.25 -23.03
C LYS A 248 11.77 -6.05 -22.15
N ALA A 249 11.20 -5.91 -20.95
CA ALA A 249 11.46 -4.76 -20.08
C ALA A 249 12.88 -4.81 -19.50
N GLY A 250 13.60 -3.68 -19.60
CA GLY A 250 14.93 -3.50 -19.01
C GLY A 250 14.90 -3.20 -17.51
N GLY A 251 16.05 -2.89 -16.94
CA GLY A 251 16.19 -2.52 -15.52
C GLY A 251 15.80 -3.64 -14.56
N LYS A 252 14.97 -3.31 -13.55
CA LYS A 252 14.54 -4.25 -12.51
C LYS A 252 13.64 -5.39 -13.00
N TYR A 253 13.17 -5.32 -14.24
CA TYR A 253 12.25 -6.28 -14.85
C TYR A 253 12.94 -7.26 -15.80
N LYS A 254 14.28 -7.18 -15.93
CA LYS A 254 15.04 -8.01 -16.86
C LYS A 254 14.89 -9.50 -16.53
N GLY A 255 14.38 -10.27 -17.50
CA GLY A 255 14.17 -11.72 -17.34
C GLY A 255 12.88 -12.10 -16.62
N THR A 256 12.00 -11.13 -16.33
CA THR A 256 10.69 -11.36 -15.70
C THR A 256 9.57 -11.06 -16.69
N THR A 257 8.51 -11.86 -16.65
CA THR A 257 7.27 -11.57 -17.38
C THR A 257 6.44 -10.57 -16.60
N VAL A 258 6.19 -9.40 -17.19
CA VAL A 258 5.49 -8.27 -16.54
C VAL A 258 4.42 -7.70 -17.46
N SER A 259 3.35 -7.19 -16.87
CA SER A 259 2.25 -6.56 -17.60
C SER A 259 2.56 -5.11 -17.97
N LEU A 260 1.91 -4.60 -19.03
CA LEU A 260 1.97 -3.18 -19.38
C LEU A 260 1.47 -2.29 -18.23
N TRP A 261 0.49 -2.75 -17.46
CA TRP A 261 0.03 -2.09 -16.24
C TRP A 261 1.15 -1.89 -15.20
N GLU A 262 1.89 -2.95 -14.87
CA GLU A 262 3.00 -2.89 -13.92
C GLU A 262 4.14 -1.98 -14.39
N LEU A 263 4.37 -1.93 -15.71
CA LEU A 263 5.35 -1.02 -16.30
C LEU A 263 4.89 0.45 -16.27
N LEU A 264 3.60 0.69 -16.54
CA LEU A 264 3.00 2.02 -16.56
C LEU A 264 3.04 2.71 -15.19
N TYR A 265 2.91 1.94 -14.11
CA TYR A 265 3.01 2.41 -12.72
C TYR A 265 4.40 2.19 -12.12
N SER A 266 5.40 1.87 -12.95
CA SER A 266 6.78 1.77 -12.49
C SER A 266 7.38 3.15 -12.20
N GLN A 267 8.46 3.16 -11.40
CA GLN A 267 9.24 4.36 -11.10
C GLN A 267 9.82 5.07 -12.33
N TYR A 268 9.84 4.40 -13.48
CA TYR A 268 10.39 4.94 -14.72
C TYR A 268 9.43 5.90 -15.43
N ILE A 269 8.13 5.86 -15.10
CA ILE A 269 7.09 6.61 -15.80
C ILE A 269 6.54 7.71 -14.88
N THR A 270 6.65 8.97 -15.32
CA THR A 270 6.08 10.10 -14.58
C THR A 270 4.56 10.09 -14.66
N GLU A 271 3.90 10.75 -13.71
CA GLU A 271 2.44 10.86 -13.68
C GLU A 271 1.92 11.53 -14.96
N GLU A 272 2.54 12.62 -15.40
CA GLU A 272 2.14 13.34 -16.61
C GLU A 272 2.21 12.44 -17.85
N LYS A 273 3.30 11.65 -17.97
CA LYS A 273 3.47 10.75 -19.10
C LYS A 273 2.50 9.59 -19.06
N ARG A 274 2.20 9.05 -17.87
CA ARG A 274 1.17 8.03 -17.67
C ARG A 274 -0.19 8.53 -18.17
N GLN A 275 -0.61 9.71 -17.72
CA GLN A 275 -1.88 10.31 -18.12
C GLN A 275 -1.95 10.58 -19.63
N GLU A 276 -0.87 11.09 -20.22
CA GLU A 276 -0.76 11.34 -21.65
C GLU A 276 -0.99 10.05 -22.47
N LEU A 277 -0.27 8.97 -22.14
CA LEU A 277 -0.34 7.72 -22.89
C LEU A 277 -1.70 7.04 -22.76
N VAL A 278 -2.28 7.02 -21.54
CA VAL A 278 -3.60 6.45 -21.34
C VAL A 278 -4.68 7.27 -22.06
N LYS A 279 -4.58 8.60 -22.07
CA LYS A 279 -5.51 9.45 -22.85
C LYS A 279 -5.42 9.17 -24.34
N GLN A 280 -4.21 9.05 -24.89
CA GLN A 280 -4.01 8.71 -26.31
C GLN A 280 -4.57 7.33 -26.65
N TYR A 281 -4.37 6.34 -25.76
CA TYR A 281 -4.90 4.99 -25.94
C TYR A 281 -6.44 4.99 -25.89
N LYS A 282 -7.05 5.64 -24.88
CA LYS A 282 -8.50 5.78 -24.76
C LYS A 282 -9.14 6.54 -25.92
N ALA A 283 -8.42 7.48 -26.52
CA ALA A 283 -8.84 8.20 -27.72
C ALA A 283 -8.64 7.40 -29.02
N GLY A 284 -8.10 6.17 -28.97
CA GLY A 284 -7.74 5.38 -30.15
C GLY A 284 -6.58 5.94 -30.98
N SER A 285 -5.86 6.93 -30.45
CA SER A 285 -4.73 7.59 -31.15
C SER A 285 -3.49 6.70 -31.20
N ILE A 286 -3.34 5.77 -30.26
CA ILE A 286 -2.27 4.77 -30.24
C ILE A 286 -2.85 3.37 -29.99
N THR A 287 -2.24 2.35 -30.58
CA THR A 287 -2.57 0.94 -30.27
C THR A 287 -1.92 0.49 -28.98
N ILE A 288 -2.36 -0.64 -28.42
CA ILE A 288 -1.76 -1.21 -27.22
C ILE A 288 -0.31 -1.68 -27.46
N GLU A 289 0.01 -2.11 -28.68
CA GLU A 289 1.39 -2.42 -29.11
C GLU A 289 2.25 -1.17 -29.06
N ARG A 290 1.76 -0.06 -29.63
CA ARG A 290 2.49 1.20 -29.64
C ARG A 290 2.68 1.77 -28.23
N PHE A 291 1.66 1.64 -27.38
CA PHE A 291 1.75 2.00 -25.97
C PHE A 291 2.89 1.22 -25.29
N LEU A 292 2.91 -0.11 -25.44
CA LEU A 292 3.96 -0.96 -24.89
C LEU A 292 5.36 -0.56 -25.39
N GLU A 293 5.51 -0.30 -26.70
CA GLU A 293 6.78 0.16 -27.27
C GLU A 293 7.30 1.46 -26.64
N ILE A 294 6.42 2.44 -26.44
CA ILE A 294 6.79 3.72 -25.84
C ILE A 294 7.28 3.49 -24.40
N ILE A 295 6.55 2.70 -23.61
CA ILE A 295 6.93 2.39 -22.23
C ILE A 295 8.27 1.65 -22.16
N LEU A 296 8.48 0.63 -23.01
CA LEU A 296 9.75 -0.08 -23.08
C LEU A 296 10.91 0.85 -23.48
N THR A 297 10.66 1.79 -24.39
CA THR A 297 11.66 2.78 -24.81
C THR A 297 12.05 3.71 -23.66
N ILE A 298 11.07 4.20 -22.89
CA ILE A 298 11.35 5.07 -21.72
C ILE A 298 12.18 4.32 -20.68
N ILE A 299 11.80 3.08 -20.35
CA ILE A 299 12.54 2.25 -19.40
C ILE A 299 13.98 2.04 -19.90
N GLN A 300 14.15 1.67 -21.17
CA GLN A 300 15.47 1.45 -21.76
C GLN A 300 16.35 2.71 -21.67
N GLN A 301 15.79 3.90 -21.96
CA GLN A 301 16.52 5.17 -21.88
C GLN A 301 16.97 5.50 -20.45
N GLN A 302 16.18 5.15 -19.43
CA GLN A 302 16.54 5.35 -18.03
C GLN A 302 17.46 4.27 -17.45
N THR A 303 17.49 3.08 -18.07
CA THR A 303 18.33 1.95 -17.60
C THR A 303 19.64 1.80 -18.37
N SER A 304 19.86 2.60 -19.42
CA SER A 304 21.12 2.63 -20.16
C SER A 304 22.21 3.26 -19.28
N PRO A 305 23.44 2.72 -19.26
CA PRO A 305 24.49 3.21 -18.37
C PRO A 305 24.84 4.67 -18.68
N LYS A 306 24.38 5.60 -17.85
CA LYS A 306 25.03 6.90 -17.66
C LYS A 306 26.10 6.71 -16.60
N THR A 307 27.36 6.78 -17.02
CA THR A 307 28.54 6.81 -16.14
C THR A 307 28.35 7.92 -15.11
N SER A 308 27.98 7.53 -13.90
CA SER A 308 28.01 8.38 -12.71
C SER A 308 28.87 7.65 -11.69
N THR A 309 30.10 8.12 -11.59
CA THR A 309 31.06 7.76 -10.55
C THR A 309 30.50 8.24 -9.23
N THR A 310 30.04 7.30 -8.39
CA THR A 310 29.76 7.57 -6.98
C THR A 310 30.74 6.74 -6.16
N THR A 311 31.64 7.45 -5.50
CA THR A 311 32.63 6.96 -4.55
C THR A 311 31.94 6.26 -3.38
N THR A 312 32.16 4.95 -3.24
CA THR A 312 31.77 4.19 -2.04
C THR A 312 32.80 4.42 -0.95
N THR A 313 32.44 5.15 0.10
CA THR A 313 33.23 5.20 1.34
C THR A 313 32.81 4.02 2.22
N THR A 314 33.63 2.97 2.23
CA THR A 314 33.50 1.83 3.14
C THR A 314 33.90 2.27 4.55
N THR A 315 32.94 2.30 5.49
CA THR A 315 33.26 2.37 6.93
C THR A 315 32.91 1.02 7.54
N THR A 316 33.93 0.20 7.73
CA THR A 316 33.86 -1.07 8.45
C THR A 316 33.75 -0.76 9.95
N THR A 317 32.62 -1.12 10.56
CA THR A 317 32.55 -1.28 12.03
C THR A 317 32.10 -2.71 12.29
N VAL A 318 33.03 -3.53 12.78
CA VAL A 318 32.76 -4.87 13.28
C VAL A 318 32.21 -4.72 14.69
N THR A 319 31.02 -5.25 14.94
CA THR A 319 30.58 -5.61 16.29
C THR A 319 30.00 -7.00 16.21
N GLU A 320 30.75 -7.96 16.77
CA GLU A 320 30.27 -9.27 17.16
C GLU A 320 29.29 -9.11 18.32
N THR A 321 28.03 -9.52 18.12
CA THR A 321 27.24 -10.21 19.14
C THR A 321 26.12 -10.98 18.45
N SER A 322 25.96 -12.23 18.86
CA SER A 322 24.87 -13.14 18.52
C SER A 322 23.55 -12.66 19.11
N GLU A 323 22.98 -11.61 18.55
CA GLU A 323 21.61 -11.19 18.81
C GLU A 323 20.75 -11.48 17.58
N ASP A 324 19.54 -11.99 17.85
CA ASP A 324 18.54 -12.35 16.87
C ASP A 324 18.33 -11.19 15.87
N LYS A 325 18.78 -11.34 14.62
CA LYS A 325 18.75 -10.25 13.62
C LYS A 325 17.29 -9.84 13.39
N SER A 326 16.93 -8.65 13.88
CA SER A 326 15.55 -8.16 13.88
C SER A 326 15.32 -7.10 12.79
N PHE A 327 14.25 -7.29 12.03
CA PHE A 327 13.74 -6.38 11.01
C PHE A 327 12.74 -5.41 11.63
N LYS A 328 12.63 -4.19 11.10
CA LYS A 328 11.57 -3.27 11.50
C LYS A 328 10.25 -3.69 10.85
N GLY A 329 9.28 -4.11 11.65
CA GLY A 329 7.91 -4.35 11.21
C GLY A 329 7.02 -3.11 11.32
N ILE A 330 5.71 -3.31 11.26
CA ILE A 330 4.70 -2.25 11.29
C ILE A 330 4.74 -1.50 12.62
N ARG A 331 4.62 -2.19 13.77
CA ARG A 331 4.62 -1.57 15.11
C ARG A 331 5.77 -2.01 16.01
N LYS A 332 6.47 -3.09 15.67
CA LYS A 332 7.60 -3.63 16.45
C LYS A 332 8.56 -4.42 15.56
N GLY A 333 9.68 -4.86 16.14
CA GLY A 333 10.64 -5.71 15.47
C GLY A 333 10.08 -7.09 15.08
N VAL A 334 10.57 -7.64 13.98
CA VAL A 334 10.23 -8.96 13.42
C VAL A 334 11.52 -9.78 13.36
N SER A 335 11.53 -11.00 13.88
CA SER A 335 12.74 -11.83 13.82
C SER A 335 12.96 -12.40 12.41
N MET A 336 14.21 -12.72 12.09
CA MET A 336 14.53 -13.40 10.82
C MET A 336 13.80 -14.75 10.69
N SER A 337 13.75 -15.52 11.77
CA SER A 337 13.06 -16.82 11.83
C SER A 337 11.58 -16.69 11.47
N GLU A 338 10.93 -15.61 11.91
CA GLU A 338 9.53 -15.34 11.60
C GLU A 338 9.32 -15.07 10.11
N LEU A 339 10.18 -14.26 9.47
CA LEU A 339 10.11 -14.02 8.03
C LEU A 339 10.35 -15.28 7.19
N PHE A 340 11.10 -16.25 7.71
CA PHE A 340 11.35 -17.52 7.04
C PHE A 340 10.18 -18.52 7.19
N GLN A 341 9.49 -18.47 8.33
CA GLN A 341 8.35 -19.34 8.62
C GLN A 341 7.03 -18.85 7.97
N SER A 342 6.86 -17.54 7.84
CA SER A 342 5.80 -16.87 7.06
C SER A 342 6.06 -16.95 5.58
#